data_AF-A0A2X3J4K5-F1
#
_entry.id   AF-A0A2X3J4K5-F1
#
_cell.length_a   1.000
_cell.length_b   1.000
_cell.length_c   1.000
_cell.angle_alpha   90.00
_cell.angle_beta   90.00
_cell.angle_gamma   90.00
#
_symmetry.space_group_name_H-M   'P 1'
#
loop_
_entity.id
_entity.type
_entity.pdbx_description
1 polymer ?
#
loop_
_entity_poly.entity_id
_entity_poly.type
_entity_poly.pdbx_seq_one_letter_code
_entity_poly.pdbx_strand_id
1 'polypeptide(L)'
;MIQLSLVGVDLYLDTTVNGNAVGLVHLGYAQGKLYGDAMALRQLGFHLPEKAQPPFYLNDIAQVTVDYNVQQQTLALTAPLSLLDLKTTQLNQSDMSSPKAANAFGALLNYDLYADSGKNSNFNTFSEFRAFNSAGVLSSTQLTRYSTEQNNNQSFSRLDTSWRSSFPDKMLAVTLGDTLTSSLSWSRQTRIAGVKIGTDFGLNPLHANDAASRVSGLGNAALQR
;
A
#
# COMPACT_ATOMS: atom_id res chain seq x y z
N MET A 1 26.44 35.06 -14.64
CA MET A 1 27.03 34.66 -13.34
C MET A 1 27.99 33.52 -13.63
N ILE A 2 29.27 33.69 -13.31
CA ILE A 2 30.30 32.68 -13.56
C ILE A 2 30.27 31.71 -12.38
N GLN A 3 29.87 30.47 -12.63
CA GLN A 3 29.89 29.40 -11.64
C GLN A 3 31.36 29.00 -11.46
N LEU A 4 32.00 29.51 -10.40
CA LEU A 4 33.35 29.12 -10.04
C LEU A 4 33.30 27.64 -9.63
N SER A 5 33.78 26.74 -10.49
CA SER A 5 33.93 25.33 -10.15
C SER A 5 34.95 25.22 -9.01
N LEU A 6 34.49 25.04 -7.77
CA LEU A 6 35.38 24.56 -6.72
C LEU A 6 35.85 23.17 -7.13
N VAL A 7 37.16 22.96 -7.14
CA VAL A 7 37.78 21.65 -7.40
C VAL A 7 37.47 20.75 -6.21
N GLY A 8 36.37 20.01 -6.29
CA GLY A 8 35.86 19.11 -5.25
C GLY A 8 35.14 17.91 -5.88
N VAL A 9 34.87 16.89 -5.07
CA VAL A 9 34.10 15.70 -5.48
C VAL A 9 32.69 15.83 -4.94
N ASP A 10 31.70 15.58 -5.78
CA ASP A 10 30.30 15.51 -5.37
C ASP A 10 29.99 14.15 -4.73
N LEU A 11 29.30 14.20 -3.59
CA LEU A 11 28.94 13.05 -2.77
C LEU A 11 27.45 13.06 -2.50
N TYR A 12 26.87 11.87 -2.48
CA TYR A 12 25.52 11.64 -1.94
C TYR A 12 25.67 10.78 -0.71
N LEU A 13 25.38 11.34 0.46
CA LEU A 13 25.62 10.69 1.75
C LEU A 13 24.29 10.41 2.45
N ASP A 14 24.13 9.18 2.95
CA ASP A 14 23.04 8.86 3.87
C ASP A 14 23.31 9.55 5.21
N THR A 15 22.49 10.55 5.52
CA THR A 15 22.81 11.54 6.55
C THR A 15 21.86 11.47 7.73
N THR A 16 22.43 11.58 8.93
CA THR A 16 21.69 11.77 10.18
C THR A 16 22.07 13.08 10.84
N VAL A 17 21.11 13.75 11.48
CA VAL A 17 21.32 14.96 12.28
C VAL A 17 20.77 14.70 13.68
N ASN A 18 21.62 14.77 14.70
CA ASN A 18 21.30 14.43 16.08
C ASN A 18 20.61 13.05 16.21
N GLY A 19 21.06 12.08 15.42
CA GLY A 19 20.51 10.71 15.38
C GLY A 19 19.23 10.54 14.57
N ASN A 20 18.63 11.61 14.04
CA ASN A 20 17.44 11.53 13.17
C ASN A 20 17.87 11.36 11.71
N ALA A 21 17.24 10.42 11.01
CA ALA A 21 17.47 10.21 9.58
C ALA A 21 16.96 11.41 8.77
N VAL A 22 17.86 12.02 8.00
CA VAL A 22 17.54 13.02 6.97
C VAL A 22 17.42 12.34 5.60
N GLY A 23 18.14 11.23 5.41
CA GLY A 23 18.23 10.50 4.15
C GLY A 23 19.38 10.98 3.29
N LEU A 24 19.29 10.74 1.98
CA LEU A 24 20.36 11.06 1.03
C LEU A 24 20.49 12.57 0.82
N VAL A 25 21.67 13.14 1.10
CA VAL A 25 21.97 14.57 0.91
C VAL A 25 23.15 14.74 -0.05
N HIS A 26 23.02 15.69 -0.97
CA HIS A 26 24.08 16.05 -1.90
C HIS A 26 25.04 17.07 -1.26
N LEU A 27 26.32 16.72 -1.17
CA LEU A 27 27.38 17.53 -0.57
C LEU A 27 28.64 17.48 -1.44
N GLY A 28 29.38 18.58 -1.49
CA GLY A 28 30.71 18.59 -2.05
C GLY A 28 31.77 18.26 -1.00
N TYR A 29 32.88 17.68 -1.43
CA TYR A 29 34.06 17.44 -0.61
C TYR A 29 35.29 18.06 -1.26
N ALA A 30 35.90 19.03 -0.58
CA ALA A 30 37.12 19.68 -1.02
C ALA A 30 37.99 20.04 0.17
N GLN A 31 39.31 19.93 -0.01
CA GLN A 31 40.31 20.32 1.01
C GLN A 31 40.07 19.67 2.38
N GLY A 32 39.59 18.42 2.39
CA GLY A 32 39.33 17.67 3.62
C GLY A 32 38.02 18.02 4.32
N LYS A 33 37.19 18.91 3.73
CA LYS A 33 35.96 19.41 4.35
C LYS A 33 34.74 19.11 3.48
N LEU A 34 33.63 18.83 4.15
CA LEU A 34 32.32 18.74 3.50
C LEU A 34 31.70 20.13 3.40
N TYR A 35 31.12 20.43 2.25
CA TYR A 35 30.40 21.67 2.01
C TYR A 35 29.08 21.42 1.30
N GLY A 36 28.11 22.30 1.54
CA GLY A 36 26.81 22.27 0.91
C GLY A 36 26.42 23.62 0.33
N ASP A 37 25.40 23.62 -0.50
CA ASP A 37 24.69 24.83 -0.90
C ASP A 37 23.57 25.15 0.11
N ALA A 38 22.80 26.21 -0.18
CA ALA A 38 21.70 26.60 0.68
C ALA A 38 20.58 25.54 0.75
N MET A 39 20.40 24.72 -0.29
CA MET A 39 19.41 23.65 -0.30
C MET A 39 19.85 22.51 0.61
N ALA A 40 21.11 22.09 0.52
CA ALA A 40 21.68 21.05 1.36
C ALA A 40 21.56 21.39 2.85
N LEU A 41 21.89 22.62 3.27
CA LEU A 41 21.73 23.01 4.68
C LEU A 41 20.28 23.04 5.15
N ARG A 42 19.36 23.52 4.30
CA ARG A 42 17.93 23.50 4.63
C ARG A 42 17.41 22.07 4.76
N GLN A 43 17.87 21.16 3.89
CA GLN A 43 17.54 19.74 3.98
C GLN A 43 18.08 19.11 5.27
N LEU A 44 19.29 19.49 5.68
CA LEU A 44 19.89 19.12 6.98
C LEU A 44 19.23 19.83 8.17
N GLY A 45 18.31 20.76 7.93
CA GLY A 45 17.59 21.49 8.96
C GLY A 45 18.37 22.64 9.59
N PHE A 46 19.48 23.12 9.02
CA PHE A 46 20.23 24.25 9.57
C PHE A 46 19.61 25.61 9.23
N HIS A 47 19.70 26.56 10.17
CA HIS A 47 19.48 27.97 9.88
C HIS A 47 20.57 28.49 8.93
N LEU A 48 20.16 29.16 7.86
CA LEU A 48 21.08 29.85 6.97
C LEU A 48 21.47 31.21 7.58
N PRO A 49 22.77 31.51 7.78
CA PRO A 49 23.18 32.83 8.20
C PRO A 49 22.89 33.84 7.09
N GLU A 50 22.13 34.91 7.37
CA GLU A 50 21.71 35.91 6.37
C GLU A 50 22.87 36.54 5.56
N LYS A 51 24.09 36.51 6.09
CA LYS A 51 25.28 37.14 5.51
C LYS A 51 26.28 36.16 4.88
N ALA A 52 26.07 34.85 4.99
CA ALA A 52 27.01 33.87 4.47
C ALA A 52 26.65 33.47 3.02
N GLN A 53 27.65 33.45 2.14
CA GLN A 53 27.50 33.04 0.74
C GLN A 53 28.02 31.61 0.55
N PRO A 54 27.35 30.79 -0.31
CA PRO A 54 27.81 29.43 -0.59
C PRO A 54 29.18 29.42 -1.29
N PRO A 55 29.96 28.33 -1.15
CA PRO A 55 29.64 27.10 -0.44
C PRO A 55 29.78 27.22 1.08
N PHE A 56 28.93 26.51 1.81
CA PHE A 56 28.97 26.49 3.27
C PHE A 56 29.68 25.24 3.75
N TYR A 57 30.83 25.40 4.39
CA TYR A 57 31.59 24.29 4.95
C TYR A 57 30.97 23.84 6.28
N LEU A 58 30.50 22.59 6.33
CA LEU A 58 29.91 21.99 7.53
C LEU A 58 30.89 21.97 8.69
N ASN A 59 32.17 21.73 8.38
CA ASN A 59 33.27 21.71 9.35
C ASN A 59 33.57 23.09 9.98
N ASP A 60 33.10 24.18 9.37
CA ASP A 60 33.35 25.54 9.85
C ASP A 60 32.17 26.10 10.66
N ILE A 61 31.08 25.35 10.77
CA ILE A 61 29.93 25.73 11.60
C ILE A 61 30.28 25.46 13.06
N ALA A 62 30.31 26.52 13.87
CA ALA A 62 30.65 26.42 15.28
C ALA A 62 29.71 25.43 16.00
N GLN A 63 30.30 24.57 16.84
CA GLN A 63 29.59 23.54 17.63
C GLN A 63 28.93 22.42 16.81
N VAL A 64 29.18 22.35 15.49
CA VAL A 64 28.78 21.19 14.68
C VAL A 64 29.91 20.17 14.66
N THR A 65 29.59 18.93 15.02
CA THR A 65 30.48 17.78 14.84
C THR A 65 30.10 17.04 13.56
N VAL A 66 31.11 16.76 12.73
CA VAL A 66 30.98 16.09 11.44
C VAL A 66 31.68 14.74 11.52
N ASP A 67 30.91 13.66 11.51
CA ASP A 67 31.44 12.29 11.45
C ASP A 67 31.10 11.69 10.08
N TYR A 68 32.10 11.72 9.19
CA TYR A 68 31.97 11.24 7.82
C TYR A 68 32.67 9.89 7.65
N ASN A 69 31.90 8.85 7.35
CA ASN A 69 32.43 7.53 7.04
C ASN A 69 32.47 7.32 5.52
N VAL A 70 33.69 7.38 4.98
CA VAL A 70 33.95 7.22 3.54
C VAL A 70 33.52 5.84 3.02
N GLN A 71 33.78 4.77 3.78
CA GLN A 71 33.52 3.39 3.32
C GLN A 71 32.02 3.09 3.23
N GLN A 72 31.23 3.67 4.12
CA GLN A 72 29.78 3.46 4.17
C GLN A 72 29.00 4.56 3.45
N GLN A 73 29.67 5.63 2.99
CA GLN A 73 29.02 6.82 2.43
C GLN A 73 27.95 7.39 3.37
N THR A 74 28.23 7.38 4.67
CA THR A 74 27.33 7.89 5.70
C THR A 74 27.91 9.14 6.35
N LEU A 75 27.01 10.01 6.78
CA LEU A 75 27.34 11.24 7.48
C LEU A 75 26.49 11.35 8.75
N ALA A 76 27.13 11.42 9.92
CA ALA A 76 26.47 11.75 11.17
C ALA A 76 26.87 13.16 11.61
N LEU A 77 25.87 14.03 11.72
CA LEU A 77 26.03 15.40 12.20
C LEU A 77 25.46 15.52 13.61
N THR A 78 26.22 16.14 14.51
CA THR A 78 25.73 16.55 15.82
C THR A 78 25.81 18.07 15.93
N ALA A 79 24.68 18.73 16.20
CA ALA A 79 24.58 20.18 16.27
C ALA A 79 23.62 20.64 17.38
N PRO A 80 23.87 21.80 18.03
CA PRO A 80 22.91 22.41 18.94
C PRO A 80 21.56 22.69 18.27
N LEU A 81 20.47 22.45 18.99
CA LEU A 81 19.10 22.71 18.49
C LEU A 81 18.87 24.17 18.09
N SER A 82 19.60 25.13 18.69
CA SER A 82 19.53 26.55 18.33
C SER A 82 20.05 26.87 16.92
N LEU A 83 20.80 25.95 16.30
CA LEU A 83 21.25 26.06 14.93
C LEU A 83 20.30 25.38 13.94
N LEU A 84 19.27 24.68 14.43
CA LEU A 84 18.40 23.84 13.64
C LEU A 84 16.95 24.35 13.61
N ASP A 85 16.39 24.47 12.41
CA ASP A 85 14.97 24.71 12.14
C ASP A 85 14.23 23.38 11.96
N LEU A 86 14.24 22.54 13.00
CA LEU A 86 13.51 21.27 12.99
C LEU A 86 12.04 21.54 13.33
N LYS A 87 11.14 21.09 12.44
CA LYS A 87 9.71 21.06 12.75
C LYS A 87 9.48 20.25 14.03
N THR A 88 8.64 20.76 14.92
CA THR A 88 8.20 20.02 16.10
C THR A 88 7.47 18.75 15.67
N THR A 89 7.98 17.60 16.08
CA THR A 89 7.31 16.32 15.91
C THR A 89 6.04 16.32 16.73
N GLN A 90 4.88 16.49 16.10
CA GLN A 90 3.61 16.19 16.74
C GLN A 90 3.46 14.67 16.84
N LEU A 91 3.45 14.16 18.07
CA LEU A 91 3.20 12.74 18.40
C LEU A 91 1.72 12.35 18.34
N ASN A 92 0.85 13.27 17.92
CA ASN A 92 -0.55 12.93 17.63
C ASN A 92 -0.61 12.35 16.23
N GLN A 93 -1.37 11.25 16.11
CA GLN A 93 -1.63 10.53 14.87
C GLN A 93 -1.59 11.49 13.69
N SER A 94 -0.60 11.31 12.82
CA SER A 94 -0.59 11.92 11.51
C SER A 94 -2.03 11.93 10.99
N ASP A 95 -2.54 13.10 10.63
CA ASP A 95 -3.70 13.27 9.75
C ASP A 95 -3.36 12.61 8.40
N MET A 96 -3.16 11.29 8.41
CA MET A 96 -3.29 10.47 7.23
C MET A 96 -4.78 10.48 6.97
N SER A 97 -5.22 11.54 6.28
CA SER A 97 -6.50 11.56 5.61
C SER A 97 -6.67 10.18 5.00
N SER A 98 -7.65 9.42 5.50
CA SER A 98 -8.02 8.11 4.94
C SER A 98 -7.95 8.24 3.43
N PRO A 99 -7.16 7.41 2.72
CA PRO A 99 -6.96 7.60 1.29
C PRO A 99 -8.33 7.73 0.66
N LYS A 100 -8.62 8.92 0.13
CA LYS A 100 -9.93 9.21 -0.44
C LYS A 100 -10.08 8.25 -1.60
N ALA A 101 -10.96 7.26 -1.47
CA ALA A 101 -11.17 6.27 -2.51
C ALA A 101 -11.39 7.02 -3.82
N ALA A 102 -10.52 6.77 -4.81
CA ALA A 102 -10.60 7.45 -6.09
C ALA A 102 -12.00 7.20 -6.66
N ASN A 103 -12.74 8.27 -6.98
CA ASN A 103 -14.08 8.20 -7.56
C ASN A 103 -13.97 7.70 -9.01
N ALA A 104 -13.69 6.41 -9.19
CA ALA A 104 -13.61 5.76 -10.49
C ALA A 104 -14.86 4.92 -10.71
N PHE A 105 -15.47 5.09 -11.89
CA PHE A 105 -16.45 4.16 -12.40
C PHE A 105 -15.73 3.08 -13.20
N GLY A 106 -16.11 1.82 -13.02
CA GLY A 106 -15.52 0.72 -13.77
C GLY A 106 -16.32 -0.56 -13.65
N ALA A 107 -15.88 -1.55 -14.42
CA ALA A 107 -16.41 -2.89 -14.39
C ALA A 107 -15.28 -3.92 -14.49
N LEU A 108 -15.56 -5.12 -13.98
CA LEU A 108 -14.65 -6.22 -13.78
C LEU A 108 -15.41 -7.50 -14.10
N LEU A 109 -14.76 -8.41 -14.82
CA LEU A 109 -15.24 -9.77 -15.03
C LEU A 109 -14.14 -10.75 -14.64
N ASN A 110 -14.40 -11.55 -13.61
CA ASN A 110 -13.59 -12.71 -13.27
C ASN A 110 -14.26 -13.97 -13.81
N TYR A 111 -13.47 -14.95 -14.24
CA TYR A 111 -13.98 -16.20 -14.77
C TYR A 111 -13.02 -17.35 -14.45
N ASP A 112 -13.59 -18.52 -14.18
CA ASP A 112 -12.88 -19.79 -14.05
C ASP A 112 -13.53 -20.80 -14.99
N LEU A 113 -12.71 -21.48 -15.79
CA LEU A 113 -13.16 -22.51 -16.72
C LEU A 113 -12.47 -23.83 -16.37
N TYR A 114 -13.25 -24.90 -16.31
CA TYR A 114 -12.75 -26.23 -16.06
C TYR A 114 -13.35 -27.21 -17.07
N ALA A 115 -12.50 -28.02 -17.68
CA ALA A 115 -12.91 -29.05 -18.63
C ALA A 115 -12.20 -30.36 -18.30
N ASP A 116 -12.93 -31.46 -18.37
CA ASP A 116 -12.36 -32.80 -18.38
C ASP A 116 -12.99 -33.65 -19.47
N SER A 117 -12.20 -34.60 -19.98
CA SER A 117 -12.62 -35.52 -21.02
C SER A 117 -12.17 -36.92 -20.64
N GLY A 118 -13.14 -37.82 -20.49
CA GLY A 118 -12.95 -39.24 -20.24
C GLY A 118 -14.07 -40.04 -20.90
N LYS A 119 -14.68 -40.99 -20.18
CA LYS A 119 -15.88 -41.69 -20.67
C LYS A 119 -17.03 -40.73 -20.99
N ASN A 120 -17.14 -39.67 -20.18
CA ASN A 120 -18.03 -38.53 -20.41
C ASN A 120 -17.14 -37.28 -20.44
N SER A 121 -17.58 -36.24 -21.14
CA SER A 121 -16.91 -34.93 -21.11
C SER A 121 -17.70 -33.98 -20.22
N ASN A 122 -17.01 -33.23 -19.37
CA ASN A 122 -17.61 -32.20 -18.52
C ASN A 122 -16.97 -30.85 -18.77
N PHE A 123 -17.77 -29.80 -18.68
CA PHE A 123 -17.32 -28.43 -18.79
C PHE A 123 -18.06 -27.56 -17.76
N ASN A 124 -17.32 -26.92 -16.88
CA ASN A 124 -17.84 -26.07 -15.81
C ASN A 124 -17.28 -24.66 -15.97
N THR A 125 -18.14 -23.66 -15.81
CA THR A 125 -17.74 -22.25 -15.83
C THR A 125 -18.28 -21.54 -14.60
N PHE A 126 -17.41 -20.80 -13.93
CA PHE A 126 -17.80 -19.84 -12.90
C PHE A 126 -17.45 -18.45 -13.42
N SER A 127 -18.33 -17.47 -13.17
CA SER A 127 -18.04 -16.08 -13.50
C SER A 127 -18.59 -15.13 -12.46
N GLU A 128 -17.83 -14.09 -12.17
CA GLU A 128 -18.25 -12.97 -11.35
C GLU A 128 -18.12 -11.66 -12.13
N PHE A 129 -19.25 -10.98 -12.29
CA PHE A 129 -19.29 -9.63 -12.81
C PHE A 129 -19.36 -8.64 -11.64
N ARG A 130 -18.50 -7.61 -11.66
CA ARG A 130 -18.60 -6.47 -10.74
C ARG A 130 -18.66 -5.15 -11.51
N ALA A 131 -19.56 -4.27 -11.13
CA ALA A 131 -19.56 -2.87 -11.56
C ALA A 131 -19.45 -1.98 -10.33
N PHE A 132 -18.59 -0.97 -10.38
CA PHE A 132 -18.29 -0.13 -9.23
C PHE A 132 -18.28 1.35 -9.59
N ASN A 133 -18.66 2.16 -8.61
CA ASN A 133 -18.57 3.62 -8.64
C ASN A 133 -18.30 4.15 -7.22
N SER A 134 -18.36 5.47 -7.05
CA SER A 134 -18.18 6.11 -5.74
C SER A 134 -19.24 5.74 -4.69
N ALA A 135 -20.42 5.28 -5.11
CA ALA A 135 -21.49 4.89 -4.21
C ALA A 135 -21.38 3.44 -3.74
N GLY A 136 -20.67 2.56 -4.46
CA GLY A 136 -20.54 1.15 -4.10
C GLY A 136 -20.22 0.22 -5.26
N VAL A 137 -20.38 -1.08 -5.00
CA VAL A 137 -20.08 -2.17 -5.92
C VAL A 137 -21.32 -3.06 -6.09
N LEU A 138 -21.78 -3.22 -7.32
CA LEU A 138 -22.68 -4.30 -7.72
C LEU A 138 -21.84 -5.53 -8.05
N SER A 139 -22.17 -6.70 -7.49
CA SER A 139 -21.58 -7.99 -7.87
C SER A 139 -22.66 -9.00 -8.21
N SER A 140 -22.42 -9.84 -9.24
CA SER A 140 -23.25 -10.97 -9.61
C SER A 140 -22.41 -12.18 -9.98
N THR A 141 -22.74 -13.35 -9.43
CA THR A 141 -22.01 -14.61 -9.66
C THR A 141 -22.89 -15.65 -10.34
N GLN A 142 -22.30 -16.41 -11.26
CA GLN A 142 -23.00 -17.38 -12.11
C GLN A 142 -22.17 -18.66 -12.26
N LEU A 143 -22.87 -19.77 -12.52
CA LEU A 143 -22.28 -21.09 -12.68
C LEU A 143 -23.00 -21.84 -13.79
N THR A 144 -22.25 -22.23 -14.84
CA THR A 144 -22.75 -23.09 -15.91
C THR A 144 -22.04 -24.44 -15.81
N ARG A 145 -22.79 -25.52 -15.99
CA ARG A 145 -22.23 -26.87 -16.08
C ARG A 145 -22.79 -27.56 -17.30
N TYR A 146 -21.92 -28.28 -18.00
CA TYR A 146 -22.26 -29.12 -19.13
C TYR A 146 -21.64 -30.49 -18.90
N SER A 147 -22.38 -31.55 -19.19
CA SER A 147 -21.88 -32.92 -19.15
C SER A 147 -22.45 -33.70 -20.33
N THR A 148 -21.67 -34.61 -20.90
CA THR A 148 -22.18 -35.56 -21.91
C THR A 148 -22.83 -36.79 -21.28
N GLU A 149 -22.96 -36.81 -19.95
CA GLU A 149 -23.65 -37.89 -19.24
C GLU A 149 -25.14 -37.94 -19.59
N GLN A 150 -25.65 -39.14 -19.83
CA GLN A 150 -27.05 -39.37 -20.14
C GLN A 150 -27.92 -38.91 -18.94
N ASN A 151 -28.74 -37.87 -19.16
CA ASN A 151 -29.62 -37.17 -18.20
C ASN A 151 -29.01 -35.97 -17.44
N ASN A 152 -27.81 -35.49 -17.79
CA ASN A 152 -27.23 -34.30 -17.13
C ASN A 152 -26.57 -33.33 -18.14
N ASN A 153 -27.27 -33.00 -19.22
CA ASN A 153 -26.66 -32.37 -20.38
C ASN A 153 -26.16 -30.94 -20.12
N GLN A 154 -26.96 -30.07 -19.47
CA GLN A 154 -26.58 -28.68 -19.23
C GLN A 154 -27.38 -28.07 -18.07
N SER A 155 -26.72 -27.29 -17.22
CA SER A 155 -27.35 -26.47 -16.17
C SER A 155 -26.73 -25.08 -16.12
N PHE A 156 -27.55 -24.09 -15.80
CA PHE A 156 -27.13 -22.72 -15.53
C PHE A 156 -27.74 -22.28 -14.19
N SER A 157 -26.95 -21.63 -13.35
CA SER A 157 -27.38 -21.17 -12.03
C SER A 157 -26.79 -19.80 -11.72
N ARG A 158 -27.66 -18.83 -11.44
CA ARG A 158 -27.27 -17.55 -10.84
C ARG A 158 -27.15 -17.74 -9.33
N LEU A 159 -25.98 -17.49 -8.78
CA LEU A 159 -25.66 -17.80 -7.38
C LEU A 159 -26.05 -16.64 -6.46
N ASP A 160 -25.35 -15.52 -6.54
CA ASP A 160 -25.56 -14.36 -5.68
C ASP A 160 -25.59 -13.07 -6.51
N THR A 161 -26.39 -12.10 -6.09
CA THR A 161 -26.35 -10.74 -6.63
C THR A 161 -26.56 -9.73 -5.51
N SER A 162 -25.64 -8.78 -5.37
CA SER A 162 -25.71 -7.78 -4.30
C SER A 162 -25.07 -6.45 -4.67
N TRP A 163 -25.57 -5.39 -4.05
CA TRP A 163 -24.97 -4.06 -4.02
C TRP A 163 -24.34 -3.83 -2.65
N ARG A 164 -23.10 -3.35 -2.60
CA ARG A 164 -22.40 -3.01 -1.35
C ARG A 164 -21.86 -1.59 -1.37
N SER A 165 -22.23 -0.81 -0.36
CA SER A 165 -21.67 0.52 -0.06
C SER A 165 -20.81 0.44 1.21
N SER A 166 -19.64 1.08 1.18
CA SER A 166 -18.66 1.06 2.27
C SER A 166 -18.33 2.47 2.74
N PHE A 167 -18.24 2.66 4.06
CA PHE A 167 -17.97 3.93 4.72
C PHE A 167 -16.74 3.77 5.64
N PRO A 168 -15.51 3.91 5.10
CA PRO A 168 -14.28 3.64 5.84
C PRO A 168 -14.13 4.46 7.13
N ASP A 169 -14.51 5.74 7.12
CA ASP A 169 -14.42 6.63 8.28
C ASP A 169 -15.26 6.15 9.48
N LYS A 170 -16.26 5.29 9.23
CA LYS A 170 -17.13 4.69 10.24
C LYS A 170 -16.95 3.18 10.36
N MET A 171 -16.01 2.61 9.60
CA MET A 171 -15.80 1.16 9.48
C MET A 171 -17.10 0.41 9.20
N LEU A 172 -17.99 0.98 8.39
CA LEU A 172 -19.36 0.49 8.18
C LEU A 172 -19.55 0.01 6.74
N ALA A 173 -20.25 -1.12 6.57
CA ALA A 173 -20.69 -1.59 5.27
C ALA A 173 -22.19 -1.88 5.26
N VAL A 174 -22.84 -1.52 4.15
CA VAL A 174 -24.25 -1.80 3.87
C VAL A 174 -24.33 -2.64 2.60
N THR A 175 -24.97 -3.81 2.68
CA THR A 175 -25.18 -4.72 1.55
C THR A 175 -26.67 -4.94 1.32
N LEU A 176 -27.11 -4.84 0.07
CA LEU A 176 -28.48 -5.10 -0.36
C LEU A 176 -28.47 -6.20 -1.42
N GLY A 177 -29.31 -7.23 -1.27
CA GLY A 177 -29.41 -8.37 -2.19
C GLY A 177 -29.13 -9.68 -1.49
N ASP A 178 -28.53 -10.63 -2.20
CA ASP A 178 -28.15 -11.92 -1.61
C ASP A 178 -26.91 -11.77 -0.74
N THR A 179 -26.99 -12.28 0.49
CA THR A 179 -25.88 -12.19 1.44
C THR A 179 -25.93 -13.33 2.44
N LEU A 180 -24.80 -13.55 3.13
CA LEU A 180 -24.73 -14.44 4.28
C LEU A 180 -24.83 -13.63 5.57
N THR A 181 -25.63 -14.13 6.51
CA THR A 181 -25.65 -13.63 7.88
C THR A 181 -24.29 -13.81 8.54
N SER A 182 -23.96 -12.94 9.50
CA SER A 182 -22.76 -13.11 10.32
C SER A 182 -22.92 -14.35 11.23
N SER A 183 -21.90 -15.21 11.26
CA SER A 183 -21.78 -16.25 12.29
C SER A 183 -21.22 -15.64 13.56
N LEU A 184 -21.98 -15.72 14.65
CA LEU A 184 -21.43 -15.62 16.00
C LEU A 184 -20.87 -17.00 16.38
N SER A 185 -20.05 -17.11 17.43
CA SER A 185 -19.45 -18.39 17.87
C SER A 185 -20.46 -19.52 18.13
N TRP A 186 -21.75 -19.16 18.24
CA TRP A 186 -22.86 -20.03 18.55
C TRP A 186 -23.93 -20.11 17.44
N SER A 187 -23.74 -19.45 16.28
CA SER A 187 -24.69 -19.48 15.17
C SER A 187 -24.05 -19.89 13.84
N ARG A 188 -24.83 -20.57 13.00
CA ARG A 188 -24.44 -20.91 11.63
C ARG A 188 -24.80 -19.75 10.70
N GLN A 189 -23.97 -19.54 9.66
CA GLN A 189 -24.29 -18.59 8.60
C GLN A 189 -25.45 -19.14 7.76
N THR A 190 -26.41 -18.27 7.45
CA THR A 190 -27.54 -18.59 6.58
C THR A 190 -27.54 -17.61 5.42
N ARG A 191 -27.83 -18.12 4.23
CA ARG A 191 -28.01 -17.29 3.03
C ARG A 191 -29.40 -16.66 3.05
N ILE A 192 -29.46 -15.35 2.85
CA ILE A 192 -30.68 -14.55 2.85
C ILE A 192 -30.70 -13.62 1.64
N ALA A 193 -31.89 -13.18 1.23
CA ALA A 193 -32.08 -12.05 0.33
C ALA A 193 -32.63 -10.88 1.16
N GLY A 194 -31.88 -9.79 1.28
CA GLY A 194 -32.30 -8.67 2.12
C GLY A 194 -31.23 -7.61 2.30
N VAL A 195 -31.27 -6.94 3.45
CA VAL A 195 -30.33 -5.88 3.82
C VAL A 195 -29.45 -6.35 4.97
N LYS A 196 -28.14 -6.18 4.82
CA LYS A 196 -27.14 -6.42 5.87
C LYS A 196 -26.39 -5.13 6.14
N ILE A 197 -26.35 -4.75 7.42
CA ILE A 197 -25.58 -3.60 7.91
C ILE A 197 -24.64 -4.15 8.98
N GLY A 198 -23.35 -3.82 8.89
CA GLY A 198 -22.38 -4.30 9.86
C GLY A 198 -21.06 -3.56 9.80
N THR A 199 -20.31 -3.68 10.89
CA THR A 199 -18.95 -3.16 10.99
C THR A 199 -18.00 -4.00 10.15
N ASP A 200 -17.12 -3.35 9.40
CA ASP A 200 -16.10 -3.97 8.55
C ASP A 200 -14.72 -3.39 8.88
N PHE A 201 -13.95 -4.17 9.63
CA PHE A 201 -12.60 -3.79 10.06
C PHE A 201 -11.58 -3.80 8.92
N GLY A 202 -11.87 -4.51 7.81
CA GLY A 202 -11.03 -4.54 6.62
C GLY A 202 -11.04 -3.23 5.83
N LEU A 203 -11.95 -2.30 6.13
CA LEU A 203 -11.97 -0.96 5.54
C LEU A 203 -10.93 -0.01 6.14
N ASN A 204 -10.31 -0.38 7.27
CA ASN A 204 -9.20 0.36 7.84
C ASN A 204 -7.88 -0.40 7.58
N PRO A 205 -6.98 0.14 6.74
CA PRO A 205 -5.74 -0.55 6.36
C PRO A 205 -4.80 -0.85 7.54
N LEU A 206 -4.96 -0.20 8.70
CA LEU A 206 -4.17 -0.48 9.90
C LEU A 206 -4.70 -1.68 10.71
N HIS A 207 -5.95 -2.10 10.48
CA HIS A 207 -6.66 -3.11 11.29
C HIS A 207 -7.07 -4.35 10.48
N ALA A 208 -6.54 -4.54 9.26
CA ALA A 208 -6.86 -5.69 8.43
C ALA A 208 -6.35 -6.99 9.08
N ASN A 209 -7.27 -7.80 9.60
CA ASN A 209 -6.99 -9.15 10.08
C ASN A 209 -7.08 -10.12 8.90
N ASP A 210 -5.94 -10.52 8.34
CA ASP A 210 -5.88 -11.52 7.26
C ASP A 210 -5.99 -12.93 7.83
N ALA A 211 -7.21 -13.47 7.85
CA ALA A 211 -7.45 -14.89 8.01
C ALA A 211 -8.07 -15.45 6.72
N ALA A 212 -7.23 -15.69 5.71
CA ALA A 212 -7.65 -16.42 4.51
C ALA A 212 -7.83 -17.91 4.85
N SER A 213 -9.05 -18.44 4.64
CA SER A 213 -9.30 -19.87 4.74
C SER A 213 -8.63 -20.59 3.57
N ARG A 214 -7.56 -21.34 3.85
CA ARG A 214 -6.91 -22.22 2.87
C ARG A 214 -7.55 -23.60 2.94
N VAL A 215 -8.24 -24.00 1.88
CA VAL A 215 -8.62 -25.40 1.67
C VAL A 215 -7.51 -26.06 0.84
N SER A 216 -6.81 -27.03 1.43
CA SER A 216 -5.82 -27.86 0.73
C SER A 216 -6.38 -29.27 0.58
N GLY A 217 -6.51 -29.74 -0.67
CA GLY A 217 -6.88 -31.12 -0.99
C GLY A 217 -5.93 -31.69 -2.05
N LEU A 218 -5.32 -32.83 -1.77
CA LEU A 218 -4.49 -33.58 -2.71
C LEU A 218 -5.40 -34.44 -3.60
N GLY A 219 -5.49 -34.12 -4.89
CA GLY A 219 -6.14 -34.97 -5.88
C GLY A 219 -5.11 -35.80 -6.64
N ASN A 220 -5.13 -37.13 -6.49
CA ASN A 220 -4.31 -38.03 -7.32
C ASN A 220 -4.96 -38.17 -8.70
N ALA A 221 -4.31 -37.66 -9.74
CA ALA A 221 -4.63 -37.95 -11.13
C ALA A 221 -3.75 -39.11 -11.62
N ALA A 222 -4.28 -40.33 -11.62
CA ALA A 222 -3.63 -41.47 -12.27
C ALA A 222 -4.04 -41.49 -13.75
N LEU A 223 -3.10 -41.13 -14.63
CA LEU A 223 -3.20 -41.36 -16.07
C LEU A 223 -2.96 -42.85 -16.34
N GLN A 224 -3.98 -43.58 -16.80
CA GLN A 224 -3.78 -44.87 -17.46
C GLN A 224 -3.96 -44.68 -18.96
N ARG A 225 -2.95 -45.12 -19.71
CA ARG A 225 -2.87 -45.12 -21.18
C ARG A 225 -3.76 -46.17 -21.80
#